data_AF-A0AAJ0FUX2-F1
#
_entry.id   AF-A0AAJ0FUX2-F1
#
_cell.length_a   1.000
_cell.length_b   1.000
_cell.length_c   1.000
_cell.angle_alpha   90.00
_cell.angle_beta   90.00
_cell.angle_gamma   90.00
#
_symmetry.space_group_name_H-M   'P 1'
#
loop_
_entity.id
_entity.type
_entity.pdbx_description
1 polymer ?
#
loop_
_entity_poly.entity_id
_entity_poly.type
_entity_poly.pdbx_seq_one_letter_code
_entity_poly.pdbx_strand_id
1 'polypeptide(L)'
;MIDFSPAIGTVGGKDFSGQVVVVGARVQRWSVGDSVCGFLYGLDPHVGEKGWAGAFAHAGYIPLATCSPSNFDLVKSFGAEKAFDYHSPSCGVSIRAFTKGKLQKALDCITDSGSMRICYTAMGPRGDQWPALEPPSEKIKQSRKDIEADWVMALTIFGKDVDLKGPSGCAATPGDKDWARSWYTQAEGLVADGFLRPHPAKLANGNWTDVLQGIDELRSGKVRGVKFVYEID
;
A
#
# COMPACT_ATOMS: atom_id res chain seq x y z
N MET A 1 -6.17 -3.95 -11.64
CA MET A 1 -6.64 -2.61 -11.21
C MET A 1 -6.97 -1.73 -12.41
N ILE A 2 -6.08 -1.56 -13.41
CA ILE A 2 -6.43 -0.97 -14.73
C ILE A 2 -7.69 -1.64 -15.31
N ASP A 3 -7.73 -2.96 -15.20
CA ASP A 3 -8.77 -3.89 -15.66
C ASP A 3 -10.14 -3.70 -14.95
N PHE A 4 -10.21 -2.86 -13.91
CA PHE A 4 -11.45 -2.50 -13.18
C PHE A 4 -11.89 -1.04 -13.38
N SER A 5 -11.16 -0.25 -14.16
CA SER A 5 -11.49 1.16 -14.40
C SER A 5 -12.88 1.30 -15.04
N PRO A 6 -13.75 2.20 -14.55
CA PRO A 6 -14.94 2.62 -15.29
C PRO A 6 -14.60 3.50 -16.51
N ALA A 7 -13.40 4.11 -16.52
CA ALA A 7 -13.04 5.25 -17.34
C ALA A 7 -12.06 4.90 -18.46
N ILE A 8 -12.60 4.38 -19.58
CA ILE A 8 -11.83 4.09 -20.79
C ILE A 8 -11.23 5.38 -21.35
N GLY A 9 -9.93 5.36 -21.66
CA GLY A 9 -9.19 6.53 -22.18
C GLY A 9 -8.47 7.37 -21.12
N THR A 10 -8.55 7.00 -19.84
CA THR A 10 -7.79 7.67 -18.76
C THR A 10 -6.36 7.17 -18.63
N VAL A 11 -5.49 8.02 -18.07
CA VAL A 11 -4.10 7.64 -17.77
C VAL A 11 -4.05 6.76 -16.52
N GLY A 12 -3.50 5.56 -16.68
CA GLY A 12 -3.20 4.64 -15.58
C GLY A 12 -1.83 4.91 -14.98
N GLY A 13 -1.75 4.89 -13.65
CA GLY A 13 -0.51 5.11 -12.92
C GLY A 13 -0.80 5.51 -11.48
N LYS A 14 0.14 5.22 -10.58
CA LYS A 14 0.11 5.75 -9.22
C LYS A 14 1.45 6.40 -8.87
N ASP A 15 2.59 5.78 -9.16
CA ASP A 15 3.87 6.30 -8.62
C ASP A 15 4.77 6.99 -9.65
N PHE A 16 5.42 8.09 -9.24
CA PHE A 16 6.41 8.90 -9.98
C PHE A 16 7.47 9.48 -9.04
N SER A 17 8.53 9.98 -9.66
CA SER A 17 9.38 11.06 -9.18
C SER A 17 9.69 11.99 -10.37
N GLY A 18 9.85 13.29 -10.16
CA GLY A 18 10.19 14.22 -11.25
C GLY A 18 10.52 15.63 -10.77
N GLN A 19 10.85 16.53 -11.70
CA GLN A 19 11.16 17.93 -11.43
C GLN A 19 9.96 18.85 -11.70
N VAL A 20 9.81 19.89 -10.88
CA VAL A 20 8.83 20.96 -11.07
C VAL A 20 9.27 21.85 -12.24
N VAL A 21 8.61 21.72 -13.39
CA VAL A 21 8.87 22.57 -14.57
C VAL A 21 8.02 23.85 -14.60
N VAL A 22 6.95 23.92 -13.81
CA VAL A 22 6.08 25.10 -13.70
C VAL A 22 5.42 25.17 -12.32
N VAL A 23 5.31 26.38 -11.76
CA VAL A 23 4.69 26.66 -10.46
C VAL A 23 3.41 27.47 -10.67
N GLY A 24 2.28 27.01 -10.12
CA GLY A 24 1.01 27.73 -10.22
C GLY A 24 0.97 28.93 -9.26
N ALA A 25 0.36 30.05 -9.66
CA ALA A 25 0.43 31.35 -8.97
C ALA A 25 -0.08 31.45 -7.51
N ARG A 26 -0.56 30.34 -6.91
CA ARG A 26 -0.93 30.24 -5.48
C ARG A 26 -0.04 29.27 -4.69
N VAL A 27 0.91 28.61 -5.34
CA VAL A 27 1.89 27.72 -4.72
C VAL A 27 3.07 28.55 -4.25
N GLN A 28 3.33 28.51 -2.94
CA GLN A 28 4.48 29.18 -2.31
C GLN A 28 5.55 28.20 -1.79
N ARG A 29 5.28 26.89 -1.86
CA ARG A 29 6.16 25.85 -1.28
C ARG A 29 7.28 25.39 -2.22
N TRP A 30 7.07 25.47 -3.53
CA TRP A 30 7.97 24.88 -4.54
C TRP A 30 8.41 25.91 -5.57
N SER A 31 9.64 25.74 -6.05
CA SER A 31 10.27 26.48 -7.14
C SER A 31 10.38 25.63 -8.41
N VAL A 32 10.66 26.26 -9.55
CA VAL A 32 11.03 25.53 -10.77
C VAL A 32 12.42 24.90 -10.56
N GLY A 33 12.53 23.60 -10.81
CA GLY A 33 13.73 22.78 -10.57
C GLY A 33 13.63 21.83 -9.36
N ASP A 34 12.68 22.04 -8.44
CA ASP A 34 12.50 21.20 -7.25
C ASP A 34 12.09 19.75 -7.61
N SER A 35 12.58 18.76 -6.86
CA SER A 35 12.23 17.34 -7.03
C SER A 35 11.03 16.92 -6.15
N VAL A 36 10.09 16.14 -6.70
CA VAL A 36 8.80 15.73 -6.05
C VAL A 36 8.38 14.27 -6.37
N CYS A 37 7.54 13.60 -5.55
CA CYS A 37 7.14 12.18 -5.68
C CYS A 37 5.76 11.79 -5.07
N GLY A 38 5.28 10.52 -5.27
CA GLY A 38 4.00 9.89 -4.77
C GLY A 38 3.60 8.64 -5.60
N PHE A 39 2.41 7.98 -5.73
CA PHE A 39 0.97 7.85 -5.28
C PHE A 39 -0.33 8.60 -5.79
N LEU A 40 -0.54 8.80 -7.11
CA LEU A 40 -1.72 9.39 -7.81
C LEU A 40 -3.11 8.74 -7.54
N TYR A 41 -4.20 9.51 -7.70
CA TYR A 41 -5.51 8.98 -8.14
C TYR A 41 -5.51 8.79 -9.67
N GLY A 42 -4.83 7.75 -10.15
CA GLY A 42 -4.92 7.36 -11.56
C GLY A 42 -6.29 6.79 -11.93
N LEU A 43 -6.61 6.78 -13.23
CA LEU A 43 -7.84 6.23 -13.80
C LEU A 43 -9.15 7.02 -13.48
N ASP A 44 -9.05 8.31 -13.11
CA ASP A 44 -10.19 9.23 -12.89
C ASP A 44 -10.62 9.92 -14.22
N PRO A 45 -11.90 9.83 -14.67
CA PRO A 45 -12.39 10.45 -15.90
C PRO A 45 -12.58 11.98 -15.82
N HIS A 46 -12.48 12.58 -14.64
CA HIS A 46 -12.89 13.96 -14.36
C HIS A 46 -11.74 14.89 -13.91
N VAL A 47 -10.47 14.47 -13.99
CA VAL A 47 -9.33 15.23 -13.44
C VAL A 47 -8.20 15.46 -14.44
N GLY A 48 -7.96 16.74 -14.73
CA GLY A 48 -6.60 17.25 -14.86
C GLY A 48 -6.08 17.75 -13.50
N GLU A 49 -4.76 17.65 -13.30
CA GLU A 49 -3.97 18.18 -12.17
C GLU A 49 -3.92 17.44 -10.79
N LYS A 50 -2.70 16.91 -10.48
CA LYS A 50 -1.90 17.04 -9.22
C LYS A 50 -2.16 16.20 -7.93
N GLY A 51 -1.04 15.77 -7.32
CA GLY A 51 -0.78 15.69 -5.85
C GLY A 51 -0.90 14.32 -5.15
N TRP A 52 0.18 13.78 -4.51
CA TRP A 52 0.23 12.34 -4.16
C TRP A 52 1.41 11.79 -3.28
N ALA A 53 1.30 10.59 -2.61
CA ALA A 53 2.31 9.67 -1.91
C ALA A 53 1.74 8.77 -0.74
N GLY A 54 2.54 7.88 -0.10
CA GLY A 54 2.18 7.12 1.14
C GLY A 54 3.16 5.99 1.62
N ALA A 55 3.16 5.63 2.93
CA ALA A 55 3.91 4.49 3.55
C ALA A 55 3.56 4.25 5.06
N PHE A 56 4.12 3.21 5.71
CA PHE A 56 4.02 2.93 7.18
C PHE A 56 5.31 2.31 7.77
N ALA A 57 5.83 2.82 8.90
CA ALA A 57 6.84 2.12 9.74
C ALA A 57 7.04 2.63 11.21
N HIS A 58 6.35 3.67 11.70
CA HIS A 58 6.78 4.42 12.91
C HIS A 58 5.80 4.46 14.10
N ALA A 59 4.70 3.71 14.08
CA ALA A 59 3.60 3.86 15.05
C ALA A 59 3.79 3.10 16.39
N GLY A 60 5.03 2.85 16.85
CA GLY A 60 5.33 2.26 18.16
C GLY A 60 4.96 0.78 18.36
N TYR A 61 4.56 0.07 17.30
CA TYR A 61 4.29 -1.38 17.33
C TYR A 61 5.57 -2.20 17.11
N ILE A 62 5.52 -3.49 17.48
CA ILE A 62 6.55 -4.49 17.13
C ILE A 62 6.01 -5.33 15.96
N PRO A 63 6.41 -5.05 14.70
CA PRO A 63 5.83 -5.72 13.55
C PRO A 63 6.40 -7.13 13.34
N LEU A 64 5.53 -8.05 12.93
CA LEU A 64 5.88 -9.40 12.49
C LEU A 64 5.46 -9.55 11.03
N ALA A 65 6.28 -10.21 10.21
CA ALA A 65 6.09 -10.30 8.77
C ALA A 65 5.91 -11.74 8.30
N THR A 66 5.07 -11.93 7.28
CA THR A 66 4.95 -13.20 6.53
C THR A 66 5.41 -12.99 5.10
N CYS A 67 6.44 -13.69 4.67
CA CYS A 67 7.03 -13.55 3.33
C CYS A 67 7.79 -14.82 2.94
N SER A 68 8.26 -14.92 1.70
CA SER A 68 9.13 -16.04 1.28
C SER A 68 10.49 -15.96 2.01
N PRO A 69 11.16 -17.10 2.32
CA PRO A 69 12.41 -17.10 3.10
C PRO A 69 13.53 -16.21 2.55
N SER A 70 13.62 -16.07 1.22
CA SER A 70 14.58 -15.17 0.54
C SER A 70 14.45 -13.69 0.92
N ASN A 71 13.30 -13.29 1.47
CA ASN A 71 13.00 -11.90 1.81
C ASN A 71 13.03 -11.65 3.33
N PHE A 72 13.44 -12.65 4.14
CA PHE A 72 13.45 -12.53 5.60
C PHE A 72 14.35 -11.39 6.10
N ASP A 73 15.55 -11.23 5.54
CA ASP A 73 16.48 -10.19 5.98
C ASP A 73 16.09 -8.80 5.43
N LEU A 74 15.42 -8.77 4.28
CA LEU A 74 14.79 -7.57 3.74
C LEU A 74 13.74 -7.02 4.72
N VAL A 75 12.74 -7.82 5.11
CA VAL A 75 11.67 -7.34 6.03
C VAL A 75 12.20 -6.99 7.43
N LYS A 76 13.22 -7.70 7.94
CA LYS A 76 13.92 -7.31 9.18
C LYS A 76 14.59 -5.94 9.06
N SER A 77 15.21 -5.62 7.91
CA SER A 77 15.83 -4.31 7.69
C SER A 77 14.81 -3.15 7.70
N PHE A 78 13.53 -3.44 7.41
CA PHE A 78 12.41 -2.52 7.55
C PHE A 78 11.69 -2.62 8.92
N GLY A 79 12.34 -3.22 9.93
CA GLY A 79 11.89 -3.22 11.33
C GLY A 79 11.12 -4.45 11.79
N ALA A 80 10.93 -5.48 10.95
CA ALA A 80 10.24 -6.70 11.37
C ALA A 80 11.06 -7.51 12.39
N GLU A 81 10.58 -7.58 13.64
CA GLU A 81 11.15 -8.37 14.75
C GLU A 81 11.28 -9.86 14.37
N LYS A 82 10.29 -10.38 13.63
CA LYS A 82 10.33 -11.76 13.12
C LYS A 82 9.66 -11.88 11.76
N ALA A 83 10.32 -12.64 10.88
CA ALA A 83 9.76 -13.12 9.63
C ALA A 83 9.37 -14.60 9.73
N PHE A 84 8.26 -14.97 9.11
CA PHE A 84 7.74 -16.34 9.02
C PHE A 84 7.43 -16.69 7.55
N ASP A 85 7.61 -17.96 7.16
CA ASP A 85 7.29 -18.40 5.80
C ASP A 85 5.79 -18.66 5.66
N TYR A 86 5.12 -17.96 4.74
CA TYR A 86 3.69 -18.16 4.47
C TYR A 86 3.38 -19.49 3.79
N HIS A 87 4.36 -20.15 3.14
CA HIS A 87 4.18 -21.48 2.56
C HIS A 87 4.06 -22.56 3.64
N SER A 88 4.51 -22.29 4.87
CA SER A 88 4.40 -23.26 5.96
C SER A 88 2.94 -23.42 6.39
N PRO A 89 2.38 -24.65 6.43
CA PRO A 89 1.03 -24.88 6.93
C PRO A 89 0.88 -24.52 8.42
N SER A 90 1.99 -24.44 9.17
CA SER A 90 2.02 -24.02 10.57
C SER A 90 2.29 -22.52 10.77
N CYS A 91 2.33 -21.69 9.70
CA CYS A 91 2.73 -20.27 9.79
C CYS A 91 1.92 -19.48 10.83
N GLY A 92 0.59 -19.46 10.71
CA GLY A 92 -0.29 -18.76 11.66
C GLY A 92 -0.17 -19.31 13.09
N VAL A 93 -0.07 -20.64 13.25
CA VAL A 93 0.11 -21.30 14.56
C VAL A 93 1.44 -20.87 15.20
N SER A 94 2.50 -20.74 14.39
CA SER A 94 3.83 -20.33 14.84
C SER A 94 3.85 -18.87 15.30
N ILE A 95 3.14 -17.98 14.59
CA ILE A 95 2.97 -16.57 15.01
C ILE A 95 2.15 -16.49 16.29
N ARG A 96 1.09 -17.29 16.42
CA ARG A 96 0.27 -17.35 17.64
C ARG A 96 1.07 -17.85 18.85
N ALA A 97 1.92 -18.85 18.65
CA ALA A 97 2.81 -19.37 19.69
C ALA A 97 3.88 -18.33 20.09
N PHE A 98 4.54 -17.69 19.11
CA PHE A 98 5.54 -16.65 19.32
C PHE A 98 4.97 -15.46 20.11
N THR A 99 3.78 -14.97 19.72
CA THR A 99 3.07 -13.89 20.41
C THR A 99 2.36 -14.33 21.69
N LYS A 100 2.46 -15.61 22.09
CA LYS A 100 1.80 -16.18 23.28
C LYS A 100 0.28 -15.93 23.29
N GLY A 101 -0.34 -15.96 22.10
CA GLY A 101 -1.76 -15.69 21.89
C GLY A 101 -2.18 -14.22 22.06
N LYS A 102 -1.22 -13.27 22.09
CA LYS A 102 -1.49 -11.84 22.34
C LYS A 102 -1.58 -10.97 21.08
N LEU A 103 -1.44 -11.53 19.87
CA LEU A 103 -1.59 -10.74 18.64
C LEU A 103 -3.03 -10.22 18.50
N GLN A 104 -3.23 -8.90 18.60
CA GLN A 104 -4.55 -8.27 18.51
C GLN A 104 -4.86 -7.71 17.12
N LYS A 105 -3.86 -7.22 16.40
CA LYS A 105 -3.99 -6.56 15.09
C LYS A 105 -3.19 -7.29 14.03
N ALA A 106 -3.72 -7.38 12.80
CA ALA A 106 -3.01 -7.97 11.66
C ALA A 106 -3.43 -7.27 10.35
N LEU A 107 -2.48 -6.63 9.67
CA LEU A 107 -2.68 -6.03 8.34
C LEU A 107 -2.48 -7.10 7.26
N ASP A 108 -3.47 -7.30 6.38
CA ASP A 108 -3.36 -8.26 5.28
C ASP A 108 -3.04 -7.58 3.94
N CYS A 109 -1.78 -7.70 3.53
CA CYS A 109 -1.26 -7.14 2.28
C CYS A 109 -1.49 -8.03 1.04
N ILE A 110 -2.22 -9.14 1.16
CA ILE A 110 -2.48 -10.11 0.08
C ILE A 110 -3.99 -10.29 -0.17
N THR A 111 -4.79 -10.29 0.90
CA THR A 111 -6.26 -10.34 0.87
C THR A 111 -6.84 -11.51 0.06
N ASP A 112 -6.36 -12.72 0.34
CA ASP A 112 -6.84 -13.97 -0.23
C ASP A 112 -7.28 -14.99 0.86
N SER A 113 -7.77 -16.16 0.45
CA SER A 113 -8.19 -17.20 1.41
C SER A 113 -7.02 -17.89 2.14
N GLY A 114 -5.78 -17.78 1.64
CA GLY A 114 -4.58 -18.29 2.31
C GLY A 114 -4.07 -17.34 3.40
N SER A 115 -3.88 -16.07 3.04
CA SER A 115 -3.44 -14.97 3.90
C SER A 115 -4.42 -14.70 5.05
N MET A 116 -5.72 -14.56 4.78
CA MET A 116 -6.76 -14.47 5.80
C MET A 116 -6.66 -15.63 6.81
N ARG A 117 -6.48 -16.87 6.34
CA ARG A 117 -6.36 -18.05 7.20
C ARG A 117 -5.11 -17.96 8.09
N ILE A 118 -3.99 -17.45 7.58
CA ILE A 118 -2.77 -17.21 8.37
C ILE A 118 -3.04 -16.13 9.44
N CYS A 119 -3.60 -14.98 9.08
CA CYS A 119 -3.93 -13.89 9.99
C CYS A 119 -4.88 -14.34 11.11
N TYR A 120 -6.04 -14.93 10.77
CA TYR A 120 -7.03 -15.37 11.75
C TYR A 120 -6.53 -16.51 12.66
N THR A 121 -5.59 -17.34 12.19
CA THR A 121 -4.92 -18.37 13.02
C THR A 121 -3.84 -17.76 13.92
N ALA A 122 -3.15 -16.71 13.46
CA ALA A 122 -2.14 -15.98 14.22
C ALA A 122 -2.73 -15.15 15.37
N MET A 123 -3.93 -14.58 15.18
CA MET A 123 -4.58 -13.69 16.15
C MET A 123 -4.99 -14.41 17.45
N GLY A 124 -5.01 -13.63 18.53
CA GLY A 124 -5.46 -14.07 19.85
C GLY A 124 -6.97 -14.30 19.94
N PRO A 125 -7.47 -14.81 21.09
CA PRO A 125 -8.90 -14.79 21.43
C PRO A 125 -9.39 -13.38 21.82
N ARG A 126 -8.48 -12.40 21.87
CA ARG A 126 -8.77 -10.95 21.94
C ARG A 126 -8.18 -10.27 20.70
N GLY A 127 -8.42 -10.89 19.54
CA GLY A 127 -8.28 -10.21 18.25
C GLY A 127 -9.17 -8.97 18.24
N ASP A 128 -8.73 -7.96 17.51
CA ASP A 128 -9.31 -6.62 17.52
C ASP A 128 -9.55 -6.22 16.06
N GLN A 129 -8.49 -5.80 15.35
CA GLN A 129 -8.59 -5.26 14.00
C GLN A 129 -7.84 -6.10 12.96
N TRP A 130 -8.51 -6.40 11.84
CA TRP A 130 -7.93 -6.99 10.64
C TRP A 130 -8.26 -6.10 9.42
N PRO A 131 -7.47 -5.04 9.18
CA PRO A 131 -7.52 -4.29 7.94
C PRO A 131 -6.86 -5.08 6.78
N ALA A 132 -7.54 -5.12 5.64
CA ALA A 132 -7.01 -5.63 4.37
C ALA A 132 -6.58 -4.47 3.43
N LEU A 133 -5.77 -4.77 2.41
CA LEU A 133 -5.42 -3.78 1.36
C LEU A 133 -6.35 -3.82 0.13
N GLU A 134 -7.25 -4.79 0.04
CA GLU A 134 -8.33 -4.88 -0.95
C GLU A 134 -9.66 -5.20 -0.23
N PRO A 135 -10.85 -5.02 -0.85
CA PRO A 135 -12.12 -5.30 -0.20
C PRO A 135 -12.31 -6.81 0.13
N PRO A 136 -12.45 -7.20 1.42
CA PRO A 136 -12.63 -8.60 1.77
C PRO A 136 -14.03 -9.11 1.41
N SER A 137 -14.09 -10.30 0.81
CA SER A 137 -15.38 -10.93 0.46
C SER A 137 -16.25 -11.21 1.69
N GLU A 138 -17.57 -11.23 1.53
CA GLU A 138 -18.53 -11.46 2.63
C GLU A 138 -18.27 -12.75 3.43
N LYS A 139 -17.77 -13.80 2.77
CA LYS A 139 -17.35 -15.05 3.43
C LYS A 139 -16.24 -14.83 4.46
N ILE A 140 -15.33 -13.88 4.21
CA ILE A 140 -14.24 -13.52 5.14
C ILE A 140 -14.82 -12.82 6.37
N LYS A 141 -15.58 -11.74 6.15
CA LYS A 141 -16.23 -10.94 7.20
C LYS A 141 -17.08 -11.80 8.15
N GLN A 142 -17.82 -12.76 7.60
CA GLN A 142 -18.72 -13.61 8.38
C GLN A 142 -18.02 -14.74 9.16
N SER A 143 -16.74 -15.03 8.87
CA SER A 143 -16.04 -16.21 9.43
C SER A 143 -15.37 -15.99 10.80
N ARG A 144 -15.12 -14.73 11.20
CA ARG A 144 -14.70 -14.33 12.55
C ARG A 144 -15.44 -13.06 12.96
N LYS A 145 -16.66 -13.21 13.48
CA LYS A 145 -17.53 -12.10 13.92
C LYS A 145 -17.02 -11.38 15.18
N ASP A 146 -15.95 -11.89 15.78
CA ASP A 146 -15.22 -11.36 16.93
C ASP A 146 -13.99 -10.52 16.51
N ILE A 147 -13.79 -10.27 15.21
CA ILE A 147 -12.74 -9.41 14.66
C ILE A 147 -13.39 -8.33 13.80
N GLU A 148 -12.94 -7.09 13.94
CA GLU A 148 -13.27 -6.00 13.01
C GLU A 148 -12.52 -6.23 11.68
N ALA A 149 -13.25 -6.71 10.67
CA ALA A 149 -12.73 -6.98 9.33
C ALA A 149 -13.03 -5.78 8.41
N ASP A 150 -11.99 -4.97 8.17
CA ASP A 150 -12.07 -3.70 7.44
C ASP A 150 -11.03 -3.65 6.30
N TRP A 151 -10.94 -2.56 5.54
CA TRP A 151 -9.99 -2.45 4.42
C TRP A 151 -9.63 -1.01 4.04
N VAL A 152 -8.40 -0.82 3.53
CA VAL A 152 -7.84 0.50 3.26
C VAL A 152 -8.20 0.98 1.84
N MET A 153 -9.26 1.78 1.70
CA MET A 153 -9.48 2.53 0.45
C MET A 153 -8.55 3.75 0.38
N ALA A 154 -7.32 3.53 -0.11
CA ALA A 154 -6.31 4.59 -0.24
C ALA A 154 -6.67 5.76 -1.18
N LEU A 155 -7.85 5.76 -1.82
CA LEU A 155 -8.37 6.84 -2.67
C LEU A 155 -9.25 7.86 -1.91
N THR A 156 -9.68 7.58 -0.67
CA THR A 156 -10.44 8.56 0.14
C THR A 156 -9.60 9.77 0.55
N ILE A 157 -8.26 9.65 0.56
CA ILE A 157 -7.29 10.72 0.88
C ILE A 157 -7.43 11.97 0.00
N PHE A 158 -8.11 11.87 -1.14
CA PHE A 158 -8.38 12.99 -2.04
C PHE A 158 -9.61 13.83 -1.61
N GLY A 159 -10.41 13.33 -0.66
CA GLY A 159 -11.65 13.93 -0.18
C GLY A 159 -12.71 14.04 -1.27
N LYS A 160 -12.91 12.94 -2.00
CA LYS A 160 -13.89 12.76 -3.07
C LYS A 160 -14.56 11.40 -2.93
N ASP A 161 -15.72 11.24 -3.56
CA ASP A 161 -16.31 9.93 -3.81
C ASP A 161 -15.38 9.10 -4.71
N VAL A 162 -15.32 7.80 -4.45
CA VAL A 162 -14.48 6.83 -5.15
C VAL A 162 -15.38 6.03 -6.10
N ASP A 163 -15.51 6.51 -7.34
CA ASP A 163 -16.22 5.79 -8.40
C ASP A 163 -15.36 4.64 -8.95
N LEU A 164 -15.40 3.50 -8.26
CA LEU A 164 -14.86 2.23 -8.73
C LEU A 164 -15.94 1.16 -8.72
N LYS A 165 -15.96 0.32 -9.75
CA LYS A 165 -16.96 -0.74 -9.91
C LYS A 165 -16.80 -1.83 -8.85
N GLY A 166 -17.93 -2.33 -8.33
CA GLY A 166 -17.96 -3.43 -7.37
C GLY A 166 -17.67 -2.97 -5.93
N PRO A 167 -17.06 -3.83 -5.09
CA PRO A 167 -16.92 -3.56 -3.64
C PRO A 167 -15.89 -2.47 -3.30
N SER A 168 -15.16 -1.94 -4.29
CA SER A 168 -14.19 -0.86 -4.13
C SER A 168 -14.81 0.54 -4.19
N GLY A 169 -16.07 0.68 -4.60
CA GLY A 169 -16.76 1.97 -4.68
C GLY A 169 -17.24 2.46 -3.30
N CYS A 170 -16.97 3.72 -2.96
CA CYS A 170 -17.40 4.32 -1.69
C CYS A 170 -17.57 5.85 -1.78
N ALA A 171 -18.30 6.44 -0.84
CA ALA A 171 -18.44 7.90 -0.72
C ALA A 171 -17.22 8.54 -0.04
N ALA A 172 -17.06 9.85 -0.19
CA ALA A 172 -16.00 10.62 0.46
C ALA A 172 -16.08 10.52 2.00
N THR A 173 -15.04 9.99 2.64
CA THR A 173 -14.91 10.02 4.10
C THR A 173 -14.56 11.44 4.58
N PRO A 174 -15.37 12.07 5.46
CA PRO A 174 -15.08 13.40 5.97
C PRO A 174 -13.81 13.43 6.82
N GLY A 175 -12.86 14.30 6.46
CA GLY A 175 -11.60 14.50 7.19
C GLY A 175 -10.37 13.83 6.56
N ASP A 176 -10.53 12.77 5.75
CA ASP A 176 -9.40 12.01 5.18
C ASP A 176 -8.42 12.87 4.39
N LYS A 177 -8.90 13.91 3.70
CA LYS A 177 -8.09 14.88 2.95
C LYS A 177 -7.22 15.77 3.83
N ASP A 178 -7.71 16.14 5.00
CA ASP A 178 -7.00 16.99 5.96
C ASP A 178 -6.07 16.16 6.85
N TRP A 179 -6.49 14.95 7.22
CA TRP A 179 -5.61 13.92 7.77
C TRP A 179 -4.45 13.63 6.83
N ALA A 180 -4.74 13.39 5.54
CA ALA A 180 -3.72 13.12 4.54
C ALA A 180 -2.73 14.28 4.44
N ARG A 181 -3.19 15.53 4.29
CA ARG A 181 -2.31 16.71 4.24
C ARG A 181 -1.35 16.78 5.44
N SER A 182 -1.85 16.48 6.63
CA SER A 182 -1.05 16.39 7.86
C SER A 182 -0.05 15.22 7.81
N TRP A 183 -0.49 14.04 7.36
CA TRP A 183 0.36 12.86 7.21
C TRP A 183 1.49 13.08 6.19
N TYR A 184 1.21 13.68 5.03
CA TYR A 184 2.21 14.04 4.02
C TYR A 184 3.34 14.88 4.62
N THR A 185 2.99 15.92 5.38
CA THR A 185 3.97 16.84 5.97
C THR A 185 4.85 16.15 7.01
N GLN A 186 4.33 15.15 7.72
CA GLN A 186 5.10 14.31 8.64
C GLN A 186 5.97 13.28 7.89
N ALA A 187 5.43 12.65 6.85
CA ALA A 187 6.13 11.65 6.04
C ALA A 187 7.33 12.24 5.29
N GLU A 188 7.22 13.47 4.77
CA GLU A 188 8.33 14.21 4.18
C GLU A 188 9.50 14.39 5.16
N GLY A 189 9.22 14.76 6.41
CA GLY A 189 10.20 14.85 7.49
C GLY A 189 10.84 13.50 7.80
N LEU A 190 10.02 12.45 7.97
CA LEU A 190 10.51 11.09 8.21
C LEU A 190 11.41 10.56 7.08
N VAL A 191 11.17 10.94 5.82
CA VAL A 191 12.08 10.60 4.70
C VAL A 191 13.37 11.40 4.77
N ALA A 192 13.30 12.72 5.02
CA ALA A 192 14.47 13.59 5.11
C ALA A 192 15.42 13.20 6.26
N ASP A 193 14.86 12.82 7.41
CA ASP A 193 15.60 12.32 8.58
C ASP A 193 16.08 10.85 8.42
N GLY A 194 15.76 10.19 7.30
CA GLY A 194 16.15 8.82 7.00
C GLY A 194 15.37 7.73 7.77
N PHE A 195 14.42 8.12 8.63
CA PHE A 195 13.54 7.21 9.37
C PHE A 195 12.63 6.39 8.43
N LEU A 196 12.12 6.99 7.36
CA LEU A 196 11.30 6.34 6.34
C LEU A 196 12.13 6.14 5.06
N ARG A 197 12.55 4.90 4.82
CA ARG A 197 13.34 4.52 3.64
C ARG A 197 12.45 3.92 2.55
N PRO A 198 12.71 4.18 1.25
CA PRO A 198 11.97 3.53 0.17
C PRO A 198 12.29 2.03 0.11
N HIS A 199 11.33 1.26 -0.40
CA HIS A 199 11.52 -0.16 -0.75
C HIS A 199 12.55 -0.29 -1.88
N PRO A 200 13.40 -1.34 -1.93
CA PRO A 200 14.49 -1.42 -2.92
C PRO A 200 13.99 -1.33 -4.37
N ALA A 201 14.57 -0.41 -5.14
CA ALA A 201 14.21 -0.21 -6.54
C ALA A 201 15.01 -1.14 -7.46
N LYS A 202 14.33 -1.76 -8.42
CA LYS A 202 14.94 -2.18 -9.69
C LYS A 202 14.69 -1.04 -10.68
N LEU A 203 15.72 -0.23 -10.90
CA LEU A 203 15.70 0.81 -11.93
C LEU A 203 15.72 0.16 -13.33
N ALA A 204 15.02 0.76 -14.27
CA ALA A 204 15.08 0.44 -15.69
C ALA A 204 14.86 1.73 -16.51
N ASN A 205 15.80 2.04 -17.40
CA ASN A 205 15.60 3.06 -18.43
C ASN A 205 14.71 2.45 -19.52
N GLY A 206 13.69 3.16 -19.98
CA GLY A 206 12.78 2.62 -20.99
C GLY A 206 11.70 3.59 -21.45
N ASN A 207 10.79 3.07 -22.27
CA ASN A 207 9.61 3.79 -22.74
C ASN A 207 8.33 3.13 -22.18
N TRP A 208 7.16 3.67 -22.55
CA TRP A 208 5.86 3.16 -22.10
C TRP A 208 5.61 1.67 -22.42
N THR A 209 6.26 1.10 -23.44
CA THR A 209 6.20 -0.35 -23.73
C THR A 209 6.89 -1.18 -22.64
N ASP A 210 8.03 -0.72 -22.13
CA ASP A 210 8.78 -1.41 -21.08
C ASP A 210 8.04 -1.33 -19.73
N VAL A 211 7.32 -0.24 -19.48
CA VAL A 211 6.39 -0.08 -18.36
C VAL A 211 5.25 -1.10 -18.44
N LEU A 212 4.66 -1.29 -19.62
CA LEU A 212 3.60 -2.29 -19.85
C LEU A 212 4.13 -3.73 -19.64
N GLN A 213 5.33 -4.05 -20.13
CA GLN A 213 5.98 -5.32 -19.80
C GLN A 213 6.21 -5.47 -18.29
N GLY A 214 6.62 -4.42 -17.60
CA GLY A 214 6.77 -4.41 -16.13
C GLY A 214 5.47 -4.71 -15.38
N ILE A 215 4.35 -4.18 -15.87
CA ILE A 215 3.00 -4.47 -15.36
C ILE A 215 2.62 -5.94 -15.60
N ASP A 216 3.01 -6.53 -16.74
CA ASP A 216 2.77 -7.95 -17.02
C ASP A 216 3.70 -8.88 -16.22
N GLU A 217 4.95 -8.50 -15.96
CA GLU A 217 5.85 -9.20 -15.03
C GLU A 217 5.33 -9.14 -13.58
N LEU A 218 4.73 -8.02 -13.18
CA LEU A 218 4.06 -7.87 -11.88
C LEU A 218 2.79 -8.73 -11.81
N ARG A 219 1.90 -8.66 -12.81
CA ARG A 219 0.67 -9.46 -12.88
C ARG A 219 0.96 -10.97 -12.92
N SER A 220 2.10 -11.38 -13.46
CA SER A 220 2.56 -12.78 -13.48
C SER A 220 3.41 -13.20 -12.27
N GLY A 221 3.52 -12.37 -11.22
CA GLY A 221 4.17 -12.73 -9.95
C GLY A 221 5.69 -12.92 -10.01
N LYS A 222 6.33 -12.37 -11.06
CA LYS A 222 7.79 -12.44 -11.27
C LYS A 222 8.53 -11.39 -10.43
N VAL A 223 7.91 -10.24 -10.19
CA VAL A 223 8.46 -9.17 -9.35
C VAL A 223 8.45 -9.61 -7.88
N ARG A 224 9.63 -9.66 -7.25
CA ARG A 224 9.82 -10.11 -5.86
C ARG A 224 10.87 -9.27 -5.15
N GLY A 225 10.57 -8.83 -3.92
CA GLY A 225 11.53 -8.11 -3.07
C GLY A 225 11.92 -6.70 -3.53
N VAL A 226 11.44 -6.24 -4.70
CA VAL A 226 11.79 -4.94 -5.30
C VAL A 226 10.56 -4.20 -5.82
N LYS A 227 10.67 -2.88 -5.93
CA LYS A 227 9.78 -2.01 -6.70
C LYS A 227 10.39 -1.83 -8.09
N PHE A 228 9.67 -2.13 -9.16
CA PHE A 228 10.11 -1.70 -10.49
C PHE A 228 9.89 -0.19 -10.61
N VAL A 229 10.93 0.53 -11.03
CA VAL A 229 10.92 1.99 -11.21
C VAL A 229 11.49 2.25 -12.59
N TYR A 230 10.74 2.97 -13.42
CA TYR A 230 11.13 3.28 -14.79
C TYR A 230 11.56 4.75 -14.89
N GLU A 231 12.74 4.99 -15.43
CA GLU A 231 13.17 6.30 -15.91
C GLU A 231 12.67 6.43 -17.36
N ILE A 232 11.86 7.45 -17.61
CA ILE A 232 11.17 7.71 -18.88
C ILE A 232 11.60 9.08 -19.39
N ASP A 233 12.12 9.12 -20.62
CA ASP A 233 12.45 10.33 -21.37
C ASP A 233 11.21 10.93 -22.08
#